data_AF-A0A2C9CK74-F1
#
_entry.id   AF-A0A2C9CK74-F1
#
_cell.length_a   1.000
_cell.length_b   1.000
_cell.length_c   1.000
_cell.angle_alpha   90.00
_cell.angle_beta   90.00
_cell.angle_gamma   90.00
#
_symmetry.space_group_name_H-M   'P 1'
#
loop_
_entity.id
_entity.type
_entity.pdbx_description
1 polymer ?
#
loop_
_entity_poly.entity_id
_entity_poly.type
_entity_poly.pdbx_seq_one_letter_code
_entity_poly.pdbx_strand_id
1 'polypeptide(L)'
;MKTGVILISHGSKISSGNEGLLKIADMLRAMNRWDMVEPAFLQLAKPGLDEVVEKTVANGMGRIVVAPLLLFKGNHVFKDIPEMLEKERAKYPKMEFIYTNNIGADERIALIAADRIHEKLVERQFGEKGRLEQPQLIIDESFEIIDKLVNLANIPELQRPVIQRAIHATGDTEYAYNLLFSSNAVEAGVKAIKDGKNIITDVNMVKAGISKKPVENFGGKLVCKIDDNLVADEAKRSGKTRAMIAMQFSLDEMQGGVVVIGNAPTALFELIDLIKKDKAKPALVIGIPVGFVGAVEAKAALKQISIPYITNDNRKGGSAVAVAIINAVIELAKKAR
;
A
#
# COMPACT_ATOMS: atom_id res chain seq x y z
N MET A 1 -5.70 28.57 5.61
CA MET A 1 -4.40 29.27 5.59
C MET A 1 -3.63 28.79 4.39
N LYS A 2 -3.18 29.69 3.52
CA LYS A 2 -2.44 29.31 2.30
C LYS A 2 -1.04 28.82 2.64
N THR A 3 -0.59 27.77 1.97
CA THR A 3 0.67 27.06 2.26
C THR A 3 1.60 27.09 1.05
N GLY A 4 2.77 27.70 1.22
CA GLY A 4 3.90 27.57 0.31
C GLY A 4 4.83 26.42 0.72
N VAL A 5 5.33 25.67 -0.26
CA VAL A 5 6.32 24.61 -0.08
C VAL A 5 7.63 25.04 -0.72
N ILE A 6 8.72 24.96 0.02
CA ILE A 6 10.07 25.22 -0.47
C ILE A 6 10.83 23.90 -0.50
N LEU A 7 11.19 23.44 -1.69
CA LEU A 7 12.08 22.29 -1.87
C LEU A 7 13.51 22.76 -1.86
N ILE A 8 14.33 22.22 -0.96
CA ILE A 8 15.72 22.69 -0.81
C ILE A 8 16.73 21.59 -1.16
N SER A 9 17.74 21.95 -1.96
CA SER A 9 18.88 21.08 -2.31
C SER A 9 20.20 21.84 -2.22
N HIS A 10 21.34 21.15 -2.34
CA HIS A 10 22.66 21.79 -2.28
C HIS A 10 22.86 22.86 -3.36
N GLY A 11 22.31 22.64 -4.56
CA GLY A 11 22.63 23.44 -5.74
C GLY A 11 23.96 23.06 -6.37
N SER A 12 24.05 23.26 -7.68
CA SER A 12 25.23 23.01 -8.51
C SER A 12 25.57 24.26 -9.31
N LYS A 13 26.88 24.49 -9.53
CA LYS A 13 27.35 25.51 -10.47
C LYS A 13 26.98 25.19 -11.92
N ILE A 14 26.73 23.93 -12.23
CA ILE A 14 26.31 23.46 -13.55
C ILE A 14 24.78 23.43 -13.57
N SER A 15 24.17 24.15 -14.52
CA SER A 15 22.71 24.28 -14.65
C SER A 15 21.99 22.93 -14.75
N SER A 16 22.54 21.97 -15.51
CA SER A 16 21.98 20.61 -15.64
C SER A 16 21.91 19.87 -14.31
N GLY A 17 22.80 20.15 -13.36
CA GLY A 17 22.78 19.58 -12.02
C GLY A 17 21.61 20.07 -11.15
N ASN A 18 20.98 21.18 -11.53
CA ASN A 18 19.84 21.75 -10.82
C ASN A 18 18.49 21.31 -11.41
N GLU A 19 18.46 20.81 -12.65
CA GLU A 19 17.23 20.41 -13.35
C GLU A 19 16.41 19.38 -12.58
N GLY A 20 17.07 18.47 -11.85
CA GLY A 20 16.39 17.45 -11.06
C GLY A 20 15.45 18.08 -10.00
N LEU A 21 15.92 19.10 -9.29
CA LEU A 21 15.11 19.81 -8.29
C LEU A 21 13.93 20.55 -8.96
N LEU A 22 14.18 21.21 -10.09
CA LEU A 22 13.15 21.94 -10.83
C LEU A 22 12.04 21.00 -11.31
N LYS A 23 12.41 19.86 -11.93
CA LYS A 23 11.46 18.85 -12.40
C LYS A 23 10.63 18.27 -11.25
N ILE A 24 11.24 18.01 -10.09
CA ILE A 24 10.50 17.54 -8.91
C ILE A 24 9.53 18.64 -8.42
N ALA A 25 9.94 19.90 -8.41
CA ALA A 25 9.03 21.01 -8.08
C ALA A 25 7.83 21.05 -9.02
N ASP A 26 8.04 20.90 -10.33
CA ASP A 26 6.95 20.85 -11.32
C ASP A 26 6.03 19.66 -11.10
N MET A 27 6.58 18.48 -10.81
CA MET A 27 5.78 17.30 -10.46
C MET A 27 4.91 17.56 -9.22
N LEU A 28 5.42 18.21 -8.19
CA LEU A 28 4.64 18.57 -7.01
C LEU A 28 3.58 19.65 -7.29
N ARG A 29 3.88 20.65 -8.13
CA ARG A 29 2.89 21.64 -8.60
C ARG A 29 1.74 20.95 -9.31
N ALA A 30 2.04 19.99 -10.18
CA ALA A 30 1.04 19.23 -10.92
C ALA A 30 0.10 18.40 -10.02
N MET A 31 0.52 18.05 -8.79
CA MET A 31 -0.36 17.39 -7.82
C MET A 31 -1.44 18.32 -7.24
N ASN A 32 -1.31 19.65 -7.42
CA ASN A 32 -2.26 20.67 -6.98
C ASN A 32 -2.69 20.56 -5.50
N ARG A 33 -1.75 20.18 -4.63
CA ARG A 33 -1.99 19.99 -3.17
C ARG A 33 -1.59 21.18 -2.31
N TRP A 34 -0.81 22.10 -2.87
CA TRP A 34 -0.27 23.27 -2.17
C TRP A 34 -0.46 24.51 -3.04
N ASP A 35 -0.65 25.67 -2.41
CA ASP A 35 -0.90 26.93 -3.11
C ASP A 35 0.32 27.39 -3.92
N MET A 36 1.53 27.06 -3.44
CA MET A 36 2.79 27.44 -4.07
C MET A 36 3.85 26.37 -3.78
N VAL A 37 4.65 26.01 -4.78
CA VAL A 37 5.83 25.15 -4.62
C VAL A 37 6.99 25.81 -5.33
N GLU A 38 8.11 26.00 -4.64
CA GLU A 38 9.30 26.65 -5.18
C GLU A 38 10.59 25.89 -4.85
N PRO A 39 11.52 25.76 -5.80
CA PRO A 39 12.85 25.24 -5.54
C PRO A 39 13.74 26.35 -4.95
N ALA A 40 14.55 26.00 -3.94
CA ALA A 40 15.59 26.83 -3.37
C ALA A 40 16.91 26.05 -3.29
N PHE A 41 18.03 26.76 -3.34
CA PHE A 41 19.36 26.17 -3.25
C PHE A 41 20.11 26.71 -2.04
N LEU A 42 20.81 25.81 -1.34
CA LEU A 42 21.64 26.18 -0.19
C LEU A 42 22.84 27.01 -0.62
N GLN A 43 23.51 26.57 -1.69
CA GLN A 43 24.77 27.12 -2.16
C GLN A 43 24.86 26.99 -3.68
N LEU A 44 25.81 27.69 -4.31
CA LEU A 44 26.23 27.50 -5.71
C LEU A 44 25.20 27.79 -6.81
N ALA A 45 23.92 27.95 -6.48
CA ALA A 45 22.82 28.23 -7.40
C ALA A 45 21.82 29.20 -6.76
N LYS A 46 20.93 29.74 -7.59
CA LYS A 46 19.85 30.65 -7.21
C LYS A 46 18.50 30.11 -7.73
N PRO A 47 17.38 30.40 -7.05
CA PRO A 47 17.26 31.31 -5.91
C PRO A 47 17.70 30.69 -4.57
N GLY A 48 18.10 31.56 -3.63
CA GLY A 48 18.41 31.17 -2.24
C GLY A 48 17.14 30.94 -1.40
N LEU A 49 17.28 30.33 -0.22
CA LEU A 49 16.14 30.11 0.69
C LEU A 49 15.47 31.44 1.10
N ASP A 50 16.27 32.46 1.38
CA ASP A 50 15.83 33.82 1.73
C ASP A 50 14.98 34.46 0.63
N GLU A 51 15.46 34.41 -0.62
CA GLU A 51 14.74 34.96 -1.79
C GLU A 51 13.40 34.24 -2.00
N VAL A 52 13.37 32.91 -1.83
CA VAL A 52 12.14 32.13 -1.98
C VAL A 52 11.16 32.39 -0.83
N VAL A 53 11.65 32.55 0.40
CA VAL A 53 10.80 32.92 1.54
C VAL A 53 10.16 34.29 1.30
N GLU A 54 10.93 35.30 0.89
CA GLU A 54 10.42 36.63 0.59
C GLU A 54 9.35 36.58 -0.52
N LYS A 55 9.62 35.85 -1.61
CA LYS A 55 8.65 35.63 -2.70
C LYS A 55 7.37 34.96 -2.16
N THR A 56 7.51 33.96 -1.28
CA THR A 56 6.38 33.20 -0.74
C THR A 56 5.51 34.07 0.19
N VAL A 57 6.14 34.94 0.99
CA VAL A 57 5.45 35.94 1.83
C VAL A 57 4.71 36.95 0.94
N ALA A 58 5.37 37.49 -0.08
CA ALA A 58 4.79 38.46 -1.01
C ALA A 58 3.56 37.92 -1.76
N ASN A 59 3.49 36.61 -1.98
CA ASN A 59 2.33 35.93 -2.58
C ASN A 59 1.20 35.62 -1.57
N GLY A 60 1.29 36.14 -0.33
CA GLY A 60 0.22 36.07 0.67
C GLY A 60 0.06 34.70 1.32
N MET A 61 1.12 33.89 1.36
CA MET A 61 1.10 32.66 2.14
C MET A 61 1.08 32.97 3.65
N GLY A 62 0.42 32.12 4.44
CA GLY A 62 0.45 32.19 5.91
C GLY A 62 1.30 31.09 6.56
N ARG A 63 1.73 30.12 5.75
CA ARG A 63 2.59 29.00 6.15
C ARG A 63 3.63 28.71 5.07
N ILE A 64 4.85 28.40 5.52
CA ILE A 64 5.95 27.89 4.70
C ILE A 64 6.35 26.51 5.22
N VAL A 65 6.35 25.51 4.35
CA VAL A 65 6.89 24.17 4.61
C VAL A 65 8.21 24.02 3.86
N VAL A 66 9.31 23.83 4.57
CA VAL A 66 10.64 23.63 3.97
C VAL A 66 10.99 22.14 4.00
N ALA A 67 11.18 21.57 2.81
CA ALA A 67 11.39 20.15 2.61
C ALA A 67 12.75 19.88 1.91
N PRO A 68 13.73 19.30 2.63
CA PRO A 68 15.04 18.97 2.05
C PRO A 68 14.98 17.75 1.12
N LEU A 69 15.29 17.94 -0.16
CA LEU A 69 15.47 16.85 -1.12
C LEU A 69 16.94 16.38 -1.14
N LEU A 70 17.40 15.90 0.01
CA LEU A 70 18.76 15.40 0.23
C LEU A 70 18.72 13.93 0.66
N LEU A 71 19.43 13.06 -0.08
CA LEU A 71 19.47 11.60 0.16
C LEU A 71 20.22 11.25 1.44
N PHE A 72 21.36 11.89 1.70
CA PHE A 72 22.17 11.60 2.88
C PHE A 72 22.09 12.72 3.91
N LYS A 73 22.10 12.33 5.18
CA LYS A 73 22.10 13.24 6.33
C LYS A 73 23.51 13.83 6.50
N GLY A 74 23.73 15.06 6.04
CA GLY A 74 24.93 15.84 6.33
C GLY A 74 24.70 16.91 7.39
N ASN A 75 25.77 17.59 7.84
CA ASN A 75 25.70 18.70 8.81
C ASN A 75 24.68 19.79 8.42
N HIS A 76 24.51 20.03 7.11
CA HIS A 76 23.59 21.03 6.57
C HIS A 76 22.10 20.81 6.95
N VAL A 77 21.68 19.55 7.12
CA VAL A 77 20.28 19.22 7.45
C VAL A 77 19.98 19.47 8.93
N PHE A 78 20.98 19.38 9.81
CA PHE A 78 20.81 19.50 11.25
C PHE A 78 21.16 20.86 11.83
N LYS A 79 21.98 21.66 11.13
CA LYS A 79 22.44 22.96 11.62
C LYS A 79 22.11 24.08 10.64
N ASP A 80 22.61 24.00 9.42
CA ASP A 80 22.58 25.14 8.50
C ASP A 80 21.16 25.54 8.07
N ILE A 81 20.32 24.59 7.65
CA ILE A 81 18.93 24.90 7.27
C ILE A 81 18.13 25.42 8.47
N PRO A 82 18.13 24.73 9.64
CA PRO A 82 17.48 25.27 10.84
C PRO A 82 17.95 26.69 11.21
N GLU A 83 19.24 26.98 11.19
CA GLU A 83 19.77 28.31 11.50
C GLU A 83 19.31 29.39 10.50
N MET A 84 19.24 29.06 9.21
CA MET A 84 18.68 29.94 8.19
C MET A 84 17.18 30.19 8.43
N LEU A 85 16.43 29.14 8.79
CA LEU A 85 15.00 29.26 9.08
C LEU A 85 14.71 30.10 10.32
N GLU A 86 15.53 30.02 11.37
CA GLU A 86 15.34 30.87 12.55
C GLU A 86 15.57 32.36 12.24
N LYS A 87 16.51 32.69 11.34
CA LYS A 87 16.69 34.07 10.85
C LYS A 87 15.46 34.57 10.09
N GLU A 88 14.88 33.73 9.23
CA GLU A 88 13.66 34.09 8.48
C GLU A 88 12.42 34.16 9.39
N ARG A 89 12.32 33.29 10.41
CA ARG A 89 11.27 33.31 11.42
C ARG A 89 11.27 34.63 12.21
N ALA A 90 12.44 35.14 12.55
CA ALA A 90 12.58 36.44 13.22
C ALA A 90 12.12 37.62 12.34
N LYS A 91 12.33 37.54 11.02
CA LYS A 91 11.86 38.55 10.06
C LYS A 91 10.34 38.49 9.84
N TYR A 92 9.76 37.30 9.85
CA TYR A 92 8.34 37.06 9.55
C TYR A 92 7.61 36.37 10.72
N PRO A 93 7.40 37.04 11.87
CA PRO A 93 6.87 36.41 13.08
C PRO A 93 5.40 35.96 12.97
N LYS A 94 4.66 36.46 11.97
CA LYS A 94 3.28 36.04 11.68
C LYS A 94 3.19 34.82 10.75
N MET A 95 4.31 34.37 10.20
CA MET A 95 4.39 33.22 9.29
C MET A 95 4.65 31.93 10.08
N GLU A 96 3.88 30.89 9.80
CA GLU A 96 4.17 29.56 10.34
C GLU A 96 5.25 28.86 9.49
N PHE A 97 6.40 28.53 10.09
CA PHE A 97 7.45 27.75 9.44
C PHE A 97 7.45 26.31 9.94
N ILE A 98 7.33 25.36 9.01
CA ILE A 98 7.41 23.91 9.24
C ILE A 98 8.64 23.35 8.52
N TYR A 99 9.46 22.59 9.23
CA TYR A 99 10.63 21.91 8.67
C TYR A 99 10.39 20.40 8.63
N THR A 100 10.55 19.76 7.47
CA THR A 100 10.38 18.30 7.34
C THR A 100 11.70 17.56 7.51
N ASN A 101 11.62 16.25 7.73
CA ASN A 101 12.77 15.38 7.52
C ASN A 101 13.24 15.46 6.06
N ASN A 102 14.53 15.26 5.83
CA ASN A 102 15.07 15.05 4.48
C ASN A 102 14.58 13.72 3.90
N ILE A 103 14.68 13.52 2.58
CA ILE A 103 14.34 12.24 1.93
C ILE A 103 14.99 11.07 2.67
N GLY A 104 16.31 11.13 2.89
CA GLY A 104 17.02 10.11 3.66
C GLY A 104 17.07 8.73 2.98
N ALA A 105 17.51 7.74 3.75
CA ALA A 105 17.34 6.34 3.40
C ALA A 105 15.88 5.94 3.65
N ASP A 106 15.15 5.72 2.55
CA ASP A 106 13.74 5.35 2.54
C ASP A 106 13.56 4.21 1.53
N GLU A 107 12.74 3.23 1.88
CA GLU A 107 12.51 2.03 1.06
C GLU A 107 12.02 2.38 -0.36
N ARG A 108 11.20 3.43 -0.50
CA ARG A 108 10.71 3.89 -1.81
C ARG A 108 11.83 4.39 -2.72
N ILE A 109 12.91 4.91 -2.15
CA ILE A 109 14.10 5.31 -2.91
C ILE A 109 14.88 4.07 -3.36
N ALA A 110 15.00 3.06 -2.50
CA ALA A 110 15.61 1.79 -2.87
C ALA A 110 14.84 1.11 -4.00
N LEU A 111 13.50 1.19 -3.98
CA LEU A 111 12.64 0.67 -5.06
C LEU A 111 12.84 1.40 -6.38
N ILE A 112 12.88 2.74 -6.38
CA ILE A 112 13.20 3.51 -7.60
C ILE A 112 14.58 3.08 -8.13
N ALA A 113 15.57 2.89 -7.26
CA ALA A 113 16.89 2.42 -7.68
C ALA A 113 16.83 0.98 -8.26
N ALA A 114 16.07 0.09 -7.63
CA ALA A 114 15.86 -1.27 -8.11
C ALA A 114 15.19 -1.28 -9.48
N ASP A 115 14.16 -0.46 -9.71
CA ASP A 115 13.49 -0.30 -11.00
C ASP A 115 14.48 0.15 -12.08
N ARG A 116 15.32 1.15 -11.80
CA ARG A 116 16.35 1.62 -12.76
C ARG A 116 17.39 0.56 -13.10
N ILE A 117 17.80 -0.22 -12.10
CA ILE A 117 18.72 -1.35 -12.30
C ILE A 117 18.04 -2.41 -13.16
N HIS A 118 16.79 -2.74 -12.84
CA HIS A 118 16.02 -3.75 -13.53
C HIS A 118 15.77 -3.37 -14.99
N GLU A 119 15.35 -2.14 -15.28
CA GLU A 119 15.20 -1.61 -16.64
C GLU A 119 16.43 -1.97 -17.50
N LYS A 120 17.65 -1.76 -16.98
CA LYS A 120 18.89 -2.05 -17.70
C LYS A 120 19.26 -3.53 -17.77
N LEU A 121 18.93 -4.31 -16.75
CA LEU A 121 19.17 -5.76 -16.74
C LEU A 121 18.19 -6.50 -17.67
N VAL A 122 16.93 -6.05 -17.71
CA VAL A 122 15.85 -6.54 -18.57
C VAL A 122 16.08 -6.17 -20.02
N GLU A 123 16.40 -4.91 -20.34
CA GLU A 123 16.72 -4.50 -21.72
C GLU A 123 17.82 -5.38 -22.34
N ARG A 124 18.78 -5.85 -21.52
CA ARG A 124 19.82 -6.80 -21.96
C ARG A 124 19.34 -8.25 -22.12
N GLN A 125 18.34 -8.69 -21.37
CA GLN A 125 17.81 -10.07 -21.44
C GLN A 125 16.71 -10.27 -22.50
N PHE A 126 15.91 -9.24 -22.79
CA PHE A 126 14.79 -9.32 -23.75
C PHE A 126 15.18 -8.94 -25.19
N GLY A 127 16.40 -8.46 -25.42
CA GLY A 127 16.94 -8.27 -26.78
C GLY A 127 17.15 -9.58 -27.55
N GLU A 128 17.18 -10.73 -26.86
CA GLU A 128 17.52 -12.05 -27.45
C GLU A 128 16.47 -13.15 -27.25
N LYS A 129 15.51 -12.99 -26.32
CA LYS A 129 14.50 -14.03 -26.01
C LYS A 129 13.20 -13.83 -26.82
N GLY A 130 12.73 -14.89 -27.47
CA GLY A 130 11.42 -14.94 -28.14
C GLY A 130 10.24 -14.86 -27.16
N ARG A 131 9.06 -14.51 -27.67
CA ARG A 131 7.82 -14.39 -26.88
C ARG A 131 7.41 -15.75 -26.30
N LEU A 132 7.23 -15.82 -24.98
CA LEU A 132 6.66 -16.99 -24.31
C LEU A 132 5.15 -17.00 -24.48
N GLU A 133 4.61 -18.16 -24.88
CA GLU A 133 3.16 -18.34 -25.12
C GLU A 133 2.50 -19.29 -24.11
N GLN A 134 3.29 -20.05 -23.34
CA GLN A 134 2.76 -21.03 -22.38
C GLN A 134 2.50 -20.38 -21.01
N PRO A 135 1.25 -20.43 -20.49
CA PRO A 135 0.89 -19.75 -19.24
C PRO A 135 1.73 -20.16 -18.02
N GLN A 136 2.06 -21.45 -17.89
CA GLN A 136 2.84 -21.93 -16.75
C GLN A 136 4.27 -21.41 -16.78
N LEU A 137 4.92 -21.43 -17.96
CA LEU A 137 6.28 -20.90 -18.13
C LEU A 137 6.36 -19.41 -17.83
N ILE A 138 5.33 -18.64 -18.19
CA ILE A 138 5.26 -17.20 -17.88
C ILE A 138 5.18 -16.97 -16.37
N ILE A 139 4.41 -17.79 -15.65
CA ILE A 139 4.28 -17.69 -14.19
C ILE A 139 5.61 -18.08 -13.53
N ASP A 140 6.22 -19.18 -13.96
CA ASP A 140 7.49 -19.65 -13.39
C ASP A 140 8.60 -18.62 -13.60
N GLU A 141 8.74 -18.07 -14.82
CA GLU A 141 9.70 -16.99 -15.10
C GLU A 141 9.37 -15.71 -14.31
N SER A 142 8.09 -15.37 -14.14
CA SER A 142 7.69 -14.24 -13.30
C SER A 142 8.11 -14.44 -11.84
N PHE A 143 7.96 -15.64 -11.29
CA PHE A 143 8.36 -15.93 -9.91
C PHE A 143 9.88 -15.93 -9.74
N GLU A 144 10.64 -16.44 -10.72
CA GLU A 144 12.09 -16.33 -10.72
C GLU A 144 12.58 -14.88 -10.77
N ILE A 145 11.90 -14.02 -11.54
CA ILE A 145 12.20 -12.59 -11.57
C ILE A 145 11.91 -11.96 -10.21
N ILE A 146 10.76 -12.28 -9.60
CA ILE A 146 10.38 -11.78 -8.28
C ILE A 146 11.42 -12.19 -7.22
N ASP A 147 11.86 -13.45 -7.21
CA ASP A 147 12.86 -13.94 -6.25
C ASP A 147 14.23 -13.25 -6.38
N LYS A 148 14.55 -12.73 -7.57
CA LYS A 148 15.76 -11.91 -7.79
C LYS A 148 15.57 -10.46 -7.38
N LEU A 149 14.34 -9.95 -7.41
CA LEU A 149 14.02 -8.55 -7.09
C LEU A 149 13.82 -8.31 -5.60
N VAL A 150 13.27 -9.29 -4.88
CA VAL A 150 12.94 -9.15 -3.46
C VAL A 150 13.61 -10.23 -2.62
N ASN A 151 14.14 -9.85 -1.45
CA ASN A 151 14.77 -10.80 -0.54
C ASN A 151 13.71 -11.54 0.29
N LEU A 152 13.32 -12.74 -0.16
CA LEU A 152 12.41 -13.63 0.56
C LEU A 152 13.12 -14.69 1.43
N ALA A 153 14.45 -14.62 1.57
CA ALA A 153 15.24 -15.67 2.23
C ALA A 153 14.84 -15.90 3.70
N ASN A 154 14.41 -14.85 4.39
CA ASN A 154 13.99 -14.91 5.80
C ASN A 154 12.47 -15.05 5.99
N ILE A 155 11.70 -15.10 4.89
CA ILE A 155 10.25 -15.27 4.95
C ILE A 155 9.92 -16.76 5.19
N PRO A 156 9.00 -17.08 6.12
CA PRO A 156 8.54 -18.45 6.34
C PRO A 156 8.03 -19.12 5.06
N GLU A 157 8.30 -20.41 4.90
CA GLU A 157 8.04 -21.16 3.67
C GLU A 157 6.59 -21.05 3.20
N LEU A 158 5.62 -21.13 4.11
CA LEU A 158 4.19 -21.03 3.77
C LEU A 158 3.75 -19.62 3.36
N GLN A 159 4.49 -18.58 3.75
CA GLN A 159 4.17 -17.19 3.40
C GLN A 159 4.73 -16.80 2.02
N ARG A 160 5.85 -17.41 1.59
CA ARG A 160 6.51 -17.04 0.32
C ARG A 160 5.58 -17.12 -0.90
N PRO A 161 4.81 -18.20 -1.14
CA PRO A 161 3.92 -18.27 -2.31
C PRO A 161 2.78 -17.25 -2.25
N VAL A 162 2.38 -16.82 -1.05
CA VAL A 162 1.36 -15.79 -0.85
C VAL A 162 1.90 -14.42 -1.27
N ILE A 163 3.11 -14.09 -0.82
CA ILE A 163 3.79 -12.83 -1.16
C ILE A 163 4.10 -12.77 -2.66
N GLN A 164 4.69 -13.82 -3.23
CA GLN A 164 5.01 -13.88 -4.66
C GLN A 164 3.76 -13.67 -5.53
N ARG A 165 2.63 -14.29 -5.17
CA ARG A 165 1.38 -14.07 -5.90
C ARG A 165 0.84 -12.65 -5.77
N ALA A 166 0.96 -12.02 -4.60
CA ALA A 166 0.55 -10.63 -4.43
C ALA A 166 1.39 -9.69 -5.31
N ILE A 167 2.71 -9.88 -5.36
CA ILE A 167 3.62 -9.11 -6.23
C ILE A 167 3.29 -9.38 -7.70
N HIS A 168 3.15 -10.63 -8.12
CA HIS A 168 2.84 -11.00 -9.50
C HIS A 168 1.51 -10.39 -9.99
N ALA A 169 0.49 -10.38 -9.14
CA ALA A 169 -0.83 -9.84 -9.50
C ALA A 169 -0.86 -8.30 -9.61
N THR A 170 0.16 -7.60 -9.10
CA THR A 170 0.19 -6.14 -9.01
C THR A 170 1.37 -5.49 -9.73
N GLY A 171 2.44 -6.25 -9.99
CA GLY A 171 3.73 -5.70 -10.39
C GLY A 171 4.43 -4.91 -9.27
N ASP A 172 3.94 -4.96 -8.03
CA ASP A 172 4.39 -4.11 -6.93
C ASP A 172 5.22 -4.91 -5.92
N THR A 173 6.53 -4.72 -5.96
CA THR A 173 7.49 -5.41 -5.09
C THR A 173 7.40 -4.98 -3.63
N GLU A 174 6.72 -3.87 -3.30
CA GLU A 174 6.49 -3.47 -1.90
C GLU A 174 5.70 -4.50 -1.10
N TYR A 175 4.91 -5.35 -1.76
CA TYR A 175 4.21 -6.44 -1.10
C TYR A 175 5.17 -7.47 -0.48
N ALA A 176 6.46 -7.47 -0.82
CA ALA A 176 7.46 -8.28 -0.11
C ALA A 176 7.69 -7.82 1.34
N TYR A 177 7.51 -6.54 1.61
CA TYR A 177 7.88 -5.91 2.88
C TYR A 177 6.66 -5.51 3.71
N ASN A 178 5.54 -5.22 3.04
CA ASN A 178 4.37 -4.62 3.67
C ASN A 178 3.26 -5.64 3.98
N LEU A 179 3.33 -6.86 3.46
CA LEU A 179 2.37 -7.93 3.78
C LEU A 179 2.66 -8.49 5.17
N LEU A 180 1.64 -8.46 6.03
CA LEU A 180 1.70 -8.86 7.42
C LEU A 180 0.82 -10.09 7.65
N PHE A 181 1.36 -11.05 8.39
CA PHE A 181 0.71 -12.30 8.73
C PHE A 181 0.66 -12.41 10.26
N SER A 182 -0.51 -12.74 10.81
CA SER A 182 -0.55 -13.19 12.20
C SER A 182 0.08 -14.58 12.32
N SER A 183 0.34 -15.03 13.56
CA SER A 183 0.74 -16.41 13.82
C SER A 183 -0.25 -17.40 13.20
N ASN A 184 0.29 -18.43 12.52
CA ASN A 184 -0.46 -19.53 11.90
C ASN A 184 -1.53 -19.11 10.87
N ALA A 185 -1.46 -17.91 10.30
CA ALA A 185 -2.49 -17.40 9.39
C ALA A 185 -2.68 -18.27 8.15
N VAL A 186 -1.59 -18.67 7.50
CA VAL A 186 -1.64 -19.46 6.27
C VAL A 186 -2.13 -20.88 6.58
N GLU A 187 -1.64 -21.46 7.67
CA GLU A 187 -2.01 -22.77 8.18
C GLU A 187 -3.49 -22.85 8.52
N ALA A 188 -4.03 -21.84 9.20
CA ALA A 188 -5.45 -21.76 9.54
C ALA A 188 -6.32 -21.69 8.28
N GLY A 189 -5.93 -20.89 7.28
CA GLY A 189 -6.61 -20.82 5.99
C GLY A 189 -6.58 -22.14 5.22
N VAL A 190 -5.41 -22.78 5.14
CA VAL A 190 -5.25 -24.10 4.51
C VAL A 190 -6.14 -25.14 5.20
N LYS A 191 -6.13 -25.17 6.53
CA LYS A 191 -6.97 -26.10 7.30
C LYS A 191 -8.45 -25.86 7.06
N ALA A 192 -8.91 -24.60 7.10
CA ALA A 192 -10.32 -24.27 6.87
C ALA A 192 -10.80 -24.72 5.47
N ILE A 193 -9.97 -24.51 4.44
CA ILE A 193 -10.29 -24.96 3.08
C ILE A 193 -10.36 -26.48 3.01
N LYS A 194 -9.40 -27.20 3.61
CA LYS A 194 -9.40 -28.67 3.64
C LYS A 194 -10.59 -29.26 4.39
N ASP A 195 -11.03 -28.59 5.46
CA ASP A 195 -12.21 -28.97 6.26
C ASP A 195 -13.54 -28.63 5.55
N GLY A 196 -13.50 -28.19 4.28
CA GLY A 196 -14.68 -27.88 3.48
C GLY A 196 -15.43 -26.63 3.92
N LYS A 197 -14.74 -25.69 4.59
CA LYS A 197 -15.36 -24.44 5.06
C LYS A 197 -15.52 -23.44 3.91
N ASN A 198 -16.48 -22.54 4.08
CA ASN A 198 -16.81 -21.54 3.06
C ASN A 198 -15.75 -20.43 2.99
N ILE A 199 -15.70 -19.77 1.84
CA ILE A 199 -14.97 -18.52 1.63
C ILE A 199 -15.99 -17.40 1.38
N ILE A 200 -15.93 -16.36 2.21
CA ILE A 200 -16.87 -15.23 2.23
C ILE A 200 -16.12 -14.01 1.74
N THR A 201 -16.73 -13.23 0.87
CA THR A 201 -16.09 -12.07 0.23
C THR A 201 -16.93 -10.82 0.39
N ASP A 202 -16.27 -9.66 0.50
CA ASP A 202 -16.95 -8.37 0.64
C ASP A 202 -17.59 -7.88 -0.67
N VAL A 203 -16.97 -8.16 -1.81
CA VAL A 203 -17.44 -7.75 -3.14
C VAL A 203 -17.38 -8.87 -4.17
N ASN A 204 -18.25 -8.81 -5.17
CA ASN A 204 -18.33 -9.82 -6.23
C ASN A 204 -17.05 -9.92 -7.08
N MET A 205 -16.29 -8.83 -7.23
CA MET A 205 -15.00 -8.86 -7.94
C MET A 205 -13.99 -9.80 -7.25
N VAL A 206 -13.98 -9.84 -5.91
CA VAL A 206 -13.14 -10.79 -5.16
C VAL A 206 -13.64 -12.20 -5.40
N LYS A 207 -14.95 -12.45 -5.24
CA LYS A 207 -15.56 -13.77 -5.50
C LYS A 207 -15.25 -14.30 -6.90
N ALA A 208 -15.33 -13.46 -7.91
CA ALA A 208 -15.13 -13.84 -9.31
C ALA A 208 -13.68 -14.26 -9.63
N GLY A 209 -12.69 -13.69 -8.92
CA GLY A 209 -11.28 -14.03 -9.11
C GLY A 209 -10.81 -15.29 -8.39
N ILE A 210 -11.63 -15.83 -7.46
CA ILE A 210 -11.25 -17.02 -6.68
C ILE A 210 -11.39 -18.29 -7.53
N SER A 211 -10.38 -19.15 -7.46
CA SER A 211 -10.40 -20.49 -8.07
C SER A 211 -11.48 -21.37 -7.43
N LYS A 212 -12.65 -21.41 -8.07
CA LYS A 212 -13.87 -22.05 -7.55
C LYS A 212 -13.77 -23.57 -7.41
N LYS A 213 -13.31 -24.28 -8.46
CA LYS A 213 -13.30 -25.76 -8.49
C LYS A 213 -12.54 -26.40 -7.30
N PRO A 214 -11.33 -25.94 -6.93
CA PRO A 214 -10.65 -26.46 -5.74
C PRO A 214 -11.47 -26.36 -4.46
N VAL A 215 -12.15 -25.23 -4.24
CA VAL A 215 -12.94 -24.99 -3.02
C VAL A 215 -14.13 -25.95 -2.95
N GLU A 216 -14.82 -26.13 -4.07
CA GLU A 216 -15.95 -27.07 -4.17
C GLU A 216 -15.50 -28.53 -3.99
N ASN A 217 -14.31 -28.90 -4.50
CA ASN A 217 -13.76 -30.24 -4.32
C ASN A 217 -13.46 -30.60 -2.86
N PHE A 218 -13.25 -29.60 -1.99
CA PHE A 218 -13.14 -29.81 -0.55
C PHE A 218 -14.50 -29.70 0.18
N GLY A 219 -15.58 -29.35 -0.52
CA GLY A 219 -16.93 -29.22 0.04
C GLY A 219 -17.34 -27.80 0.44
N GLY A 220 -16.45 -26.81 0.27
CA GLY A 220 -16.71 -25.41 0.60
C GLY A 220 -17.47 -24.67 -0.51
N LYS A 221 -18.05 -23.51 -0.16
CA LYS A 221 -18.74 -22.61 -1.10
C LYS A 221 -18.13 -21.20 -1.11
N LEU A 222 -18.25 -20.51 -2.24
CA LEU A 222 -17.92 -19.08 -2.37
C LEU A 222 -19.16 -18.22 -2.15
N VAL A 223 -19.15 -17.38 -1.12
CA VAL A 223 -20.29 -16.58 -0.68
C VAL A 223 -19.97 -15.09 -0.82
N CYS A 224 -20.88 -14.34 -1.45
CA CYS A 224 -20.88 -12.88 -1.47
C CYS A 224 -22.35 -12.44 -1.53
N LYS A 225 -22.78 -11.67 -0.54
CA LYS A 225 -24.19 -11.21 -0.43
C LYS A 225 -24.36 -9.72 -0.79
N ILE A 226 -23.33 -9.06 -1.34
CA ILE A 226 -23.36 -7.61 -1.57
C ILE A 226 -24.47 -7.15 -2.53
N ASP A 227 -24.85 -7.99 -3.48
CA ASP A 227 -25.89 -7.72 -4.49
C ASP A 227 -27.25 -8.34 -4.12
N ASP A 228 -27.38 -8.89 -2.92
CA ASP A 228 -28.64 -9.46 -2.45
C ASP A 228 -29.66 -8.35 -2.16
N ASN A 229 -30.91 -8.51 -2.61
CA ASN A 229 -31.93 -7.46 -2.50
C ASN A 229 -32.21 -7.11 -1.04
N LEU A 230 -32.25 -8.12 -0.17
CA LEU A 230 -32.45 -7.92 1.26
C LEU A 230 -31.31 -7.13 1.90
N VAL A 231 -30.07 -7.33 1.44
CA VAL A 231 -28.90 -6.56 1.88
C VAL A 231 -28.99 -5.10 1.42
N ALA A 232 -29.43 -4.87 0.18
CA ALA A 232 -29.61 -3.53 -0.36
C ALA A 232 -30.71 -2.75 0.38
N ASP A 233 -31.83 -3.39 0.69
CA ASP A 233 -32.95 -2.78 1.40
C ASP A 233 -32.59 -2.47 2.86
N GLU A 234 -31.94 -3.41 3.55
CA GLU A 234 -31.49 -3.21 4.93
C GLU A 234 -30.39 -2.14 5.04
N ALA A 235 -29.49 -2.04 4.06
CA ALA A 235 -28.49 -0.98 4.01
C ALA A 235 -29.14 0.40 3.90
N LYS A 236 -30.17 0.55 3.05
CA LYS A 236 -30.95 1.80 2.95
C LYS A 236 -31.68 2.09 4.26
N ARG A 237 -32.33 1.09 4.85
CA ARG A 237 -33.13 1.24 6.08
C ARG A 237 -32.29 1.64 7.29
N SER A 238 -31.09 1.06 7.43
CA SER A 238 -30.20 1.28 8.58
C SER A 238 -29.18 2.41 8.40
N GLY A 239 -29.08 2.97 7.19
CA GLY A 239 -28.06 3.99 6.86
C GLY A 239 -26.62 3.45 6.81
N LYS A 240 -26.43 2.12 6.83
CA LYS A 240 -25.13 1.46 6.73
C LYS A 240 -24.77 1.15 5.28
N THR A 241 -23.48 0.86 5.02
CA THR A 241 -23.07 0.44 3.68
C THR A 241 -23.56 -0.98 3.38
N ARG A 242 -23.80 -1.29 2.10
CA ARG A 242 -24.15 -2.67 1.67
C ARG A 242 -23.10 -3.68 2.10
N ALA A 243 -21.82 -3.30 2.09
CA ALA A 243 -20.73 -4.19 2.48
C ALA A 243 -20.78 -4.56 3.98
N MET A 244 -21.17 -3.61 4.86
CA MET A 244 -21.40 -3.92 6.29
C MET A 244 -22.57 -4.89 6.46
N ILE A 245 -23.71 -4.60 5.83
CA ILE A 245 -24.90 -5.45 5.91
C ILE A 245 -24.65 -6.83 5.32
N ALA A 246 -23.89 -6.94 4.21
CA ALA A 246 -23.51 -8.20 3.63
C ALA A 246 -22.70 -9.08 4.61
N MET A 247 -21.83 -8.49 5.43
CA MET A 247 -21.11 -9.24 6.47
C MET A 247 -22.06 -9.73 7.56
N GLN A 248 -22.98 -8.88 8.03
CA GLN A 248 -24.00 -9.28 9.02
C GLN A 248 -24.88 -10.42 8.50
N PHE A 249 -25.26 -10.38 7.21
CA PHE A 249 -26.09 -11.41 6.60
C PHE A 249 -25.32 -12.70 6.32
N SER A 250 -23.98 -12.69 6.38
CA SER A 250 -23.14 -13.86 6.08
C SER A 250 -22.61 -14.57 7.34
N LEU A 251 -23.22 -14.31 8.51
CA LEU A 251 -22.77 -14.82 9.82
C LEU A 251 -22.75 -16.34 9.91
N ASP A 252 -23.76 -17.01 9.36
CA ASP A 252 -23.84 -18.47 9.41
C ASP A 252 -22.81 -19.09 8.47
N GLU A 253 -22.60 -18.50 7.29
CA GLU A 253 -21.66 -19.02 6.31
C GLU A 253 -20.20 -18.87 6.75
N MET A 254 -19.86 -17.87 7.59
CA MET A 254 -18.49 -17.57 8.01
C MET A 254 -17.95 -18.42 9.16
N GLN A 255 -18.76 -19.27 9.78
CA GLN A 255 -18.34 -20.07 10.93
C GLN A 255 -17.22 -21.06 10.57
N GLY A 256 -16.02 -20.82 11.12
CA GLY A 256 -14.79 -21.56 10.79
C GLY A 256 -14.30 -21.38 9.35
N GLY A 257 -14.90 -20.47 8.58
CA GLY A 257 -14.54 -20.20 7.18
C GLY A 257 -13.41 -19.20 7.03
N VAL A 258 -13.13 -18.82 5.78
CA VAL A 258 -12.18 -17.76 5.44
C VAL A 258 -12.95 -16.54 4.97
N VAL A 259 -12.72 -15.39 5.60
CA VAL A 259 -13.33 -14.11 5.18
C VAL A 259 -12.30 -13.27 4.45
N VAL A 260 -12.63 -12.83 3.24
CA VAL A 260 -11.73 -12.11 2.33
C VAL A 260 -12.32 -10.73 2.04
N ILE A 261 -11.73 -9.70 2.62
CA ILE A 261 -12.12 -8.30 2.42
C ILE A 261 -11.07 -7.64 1.52
N GLY A 262 -11.41 -7.47 0.25
CA GLY A 262 -10.50 -6.90 -0.74
C GLY A 262 -10.78 -5.45 -1.10
N ASN A 263 -11.96 -4.91 -0.79
CA ASN A 263 -12.35 -3.59 -1.27
C ASN A 263 -12.83 -2.66 -0.15
N ALA A 264 -13.82 -3.06 0.64
CA ALA A 264 -14.55 -2.16 1.53
C ALA A 264 -13.96 -2.13 2.95
N PRO A 265 -13.35 -1.00 3.41
CA PRO A 265 -12.90 -0.89 4.80
C PRO A 265 -14.05 -1.01 5.81
N THR A 266 -15.24 -0.55 5.43
CA THR A 266 -16.45 -0.66 6.26
C THR A 266 -16.88 -2.12 6.50
N ALA A 267 -16.69 -3.01 5.54
CA ALA A 267 -16.92 -4.44 5.74
C ALA A 267 -15.93 -5.04 6.76
N LEU A 268 -14.66 -4.63 6.70
CA LEU A 268 -13.64 -5.08 7.64
C LEU A 268 -13.94 -4.59 9.06
N PHE A 269 -14.32 -3.32 9.24
CA PHE A 269 -14.75 -2.80 10.55
C PHE A 269 -15.94 -3.56 11.12
N GLU A 270 -16.98 -3.77 10.33
CA GLU A 270 -18.17 -4.49 10.80
C GLU A 270 -17.83 -5.95 11.14
N LEU A 271 -16.99 -6.63 10.36
CA LEU A 271 -16.50 -7.97 10.70
C LEU A 271 -15.76 -7.99 12.04
N ILE A 272 -14.87 -7.02 12.27
CA ILE A 272 -14.13 -6.89 13.54
C ILE A 272 -15.11 -6.71 14.70
N ASP A 273 -16.14 -5.87 14.54
CA ASP A 273 -17.16 -5.66 15.56
C ASP A 273 -17.97 -6.94 15.83
N LEU A 274 -18.30 -7.71 14.80
CA LEU A 274 -19.00 -8.99 14.93
C LEU A 274 -18.13 -10.03 15.64
N ILE A 275 -16.82 -10.07 15.38
CA ILE A 275 -15.85 -10.94 16.06
C ILE A 275 -15.73 -10.56 17.54
N LYS A 276 -15.57 -9.26 17.84
CA LYS A 276 -15.48 -8.77 19.23
C LYS A 276 -16.74 -9.03 20.05
N LYS A 277 -17.91 -9.10 19.40
CA LYS A 277 -19.20 -9.46 20.01
C LYS A 277 -19.44 -10.97 20.06
N ASP A 278 -18.44 -11.79 19.74
CA ASP A 278 -18.50 -13.25 19.68
C ASP A 278 -19.55 -13.83 18.69
N LYS A 279 -20.00 -13.01 17.73
CA LYS A 279 -20.99 -13.42 16.72
C LYS A 279 -20.36 -14.10 15.50
N ALA A 280 -19.15 -13.66 15.13
CA ALA A 280 -18.41 -14.18 13.98
C ALA A 280 -17.15 -14.91 14.45
N LYS A 281 -16.94 -16.15 13.97
CA LYS A 281 -15.75 -16.97 14.29
C LYS A 281 -15.11 -17.54 13.02
N PRO A 282 -14.61 -16.70 12.09
CA PRO A 282 -13.86 -17.20 10.95
C PRO A 282 -12.53 -17.82 11.41
N ALA A 283 -12.02 -18.78 10.65
CA ALA A 283 -10.70 -19.37 10.90
C ALA A 283 -9.55 -18.47 10.40
N LEU A 284 -9.82 -17.65 9.38
CA LEU A 284 -8.86 -16.71 8.82
C LEU A 284 -9.58 -15.46 8.27
N VAL A 285 -9.00 -14.29 8.50
CA VAL A 285 -9.42 -13.02 7.88
C VAL A 285 -8.30 -12.49 6.96
N ILE A 286 -8.54 -12.49 5.66
CA ILE A 286 -7.71 -11.77 4.69
C ILE A 286 -8.29 -10.36 4.56
N GLY A 287 -7.77 -9.42 5.33
CA GLY A 287 -8.24 -8.04 5.35
C GLY A 287 -7.28 -7.12 4.63
N ILE A 288 -7.46 -6.95 3.32
CA ILE A 288 -6.60 -6.10 2.49
C ILE A 288 -7.39 -5.07 1.67
N PRO A 289 -8.34 -4.32 2.28
CA PRO A 289 -9.06 -3.27 1.56
C PRO A 289 -8.09 -2.17 1.11
N VAL A 290 -8.33 -1.68 -0.10
CA VAL A 290 -7.69 -0.48 -0.65
C VAL A 290 -8.49 0.75 -0.28
N GLY A 291 -7.82 1.89 -0.05
CA GLY A 291 -8.54 3.15 0.08
C GLY A 291 -7.76 4.23 0.80
N PHE A 292 -8.24 5.46 0.63
CA PHE A 292 -7.69 6.65 1.29
C PHE A 292 -8.42 7.01 2.59
N VAL A 293 -9.61 6.44 2.81
CA VAL A 293 -10.45 6.67 3.99
C VAL A 293 -10.77 5.34 4.64
N GLY A 294 -10.40 5.18 5.92
CA GLY A 294 -10.75 4.02 6.74
C GLY A 294 -9.95 2.75 6.48
N ALA A 295 -9.23 2.63 5.35
CA ALA A 295 -8.49 1.41 5.00
C ALA A 295 -7.33 1.12 5.97
N VAL A 296 -6.51 2.14 6.26
CA VAL A 296 -5.37 2.00 7.18
C VAL A 296 -5.87 1.70 8.58
N GLU A 297 -6.92 2.41 9.01
CA GLU A 297 -7.53 2.28 10.33
C GLU A 297 -8.18 0.90 10.51
N ALA A 298 -8.90 0.40 9.50
CA ALA A 298 -9.52 -0.92 9.54
C ALA A 298 -8.47 -2.04 9.65
N LYS A 299 -7.37 -1.93 8.91
CA LYS A 299 -6.26 -2.89 8.97
C LYS A 299 -5.48 -2.79 10.27
N ALA A 300 -5.32 -1.60 10.82
CA ALA A 300 -4.78 -1.42 12.18
C ALA A 300 -5.68 -2.07 13.24
N ALA A 301 -7.00 -1.93 13.13
CA ALA A 301 -7.95 -2.58 14.02
C ALA A 301 -7.96 -4.11 13.86
N LEU A 302 -7.79 -4.63 12.64
CA LEU A 302 -7.68 -6.07 12.37
C LEU A 302 -6.49 -6.68 13.12
N LYS A 303 -5.36 -5.98 13.21
CA LYS A 303 -4.18 -6.47 13.95
C LYS A 303 -4.40 -6.66 15.45
N GLN A 304 -5.52 -6.18 15.99
CA GLN A 304 -5.85 -6.25 17.42
C GLN A 304 -6.85 -7.36 17.76
N ILE A 305 -7.27 -8.19 16.79
CA ILE A 305 -8.17 -9.32 17.04
C ILE A 305 -7.38 -10.62 17.27
N SER A 306 -8.02 -11.59 17.92
CA SER A 306 -7.43 -12.91 18.20
C SER A 306 -7.50 -13.89 17.03
N ILE A 307 -8.36 -13.63 16.04
CA ILE A 307 -8.51 -14.47 14.86
C ILE A 307 -7.30 -14.32 13.93
N PRO A 308 -6.77 -15.42 13.36
CA PRO A 308 -5.68 -15.32 12.39
C PRO A 308 -6.01 -14.40 11.21
N TYR A 309 -5.04 -13.64 10.74
CA TYR A 309 -5.24 -12.66 9.67
C TYR A 309 -4.04 -12.51 8.73
N ILE A 310 -4.33 -12.01 7.51
CA ILE A 310 -3.35 -11.53 6.54
C ILE A 310 -3.76 -10.11 6.12
N THR A 311 -2.85 -9.15 6.19
CA THR A 311 -3.13 -7.72 5.93
C THR A 311 -1.86 -6.94 5.52
N ASN A 312 -1.93 -5.61 5.49
CA ASN A 312 -0.79 -4.70 5.43
C ASN A 312 -1.11 -3.42 6.25
N ASP A 313 -0.18 -2.48 6.37
CA ASP A 313 -0.32 -1.29 7.23
C ASP A 313 -0.53 0.03 6.47
N ASN A 314 -0.56 -0.01 5.14
CA ASN A 314 -0.64 1.17 4.28
C ASN A 314 -2.01 1.26 3.56
N ARG A 315 -2.15 2.12 2.54
CA ARG A 315 -3.41 2.31 1.80
C ARG A 315 -3.61 1.30 0.67
N LYS A 316 -2.57 0.56 0.30
CA LYS A 316 -2.58 -0.41 -0.79
C LYS A 316 -3.38 -1.64 -0.38
N GLY A 317 -3.90 -2.32 -1.38
CA GLY A 317 -4.70 -3.54 -1.23
C GLY A 317 -5.53 -3.71 -2.50
N GLY A 318 -6.76 -4.18 -2.36
CA GLY A 318 -7.68 -4.28 -3.49
C GLY A 318 -8.07 -5.72 -3.80
N SER A 319 -9.06 -5.87 -4.66
CA SER A 319 -9.59 -7.18 -5.02
C SER A 319 -8.54 -8.08 -5.67
N ALA A 320 -7.66 -7.54 -6.51
CA ALA A 320 -6.58 -8.31 -7.14
C ALA A 320 -5.64 -8.96 -6.12
N VAL A 321 -5.23 -8.20 -5.10
CA VAL A 321 -4.33 -8.68 -4.03
C VAL A 321 -5.04 -9.69 -3.14
N ALA A 322 -6.28 -9.39 -2.75
CA ALA A 322 -7.09 -10.30 -1.95
C ALA A 322 -7.29 -11.66 -2.65
N VAL A 323 -7.59 -11.64 -3.95
CA VAL A 323 -7.70 -12.83 -4.81
C VAL A 323 -6.37 -13.58 -4.92
N ALA A 324 -5.27 -12.86 -5.13
CA ALA A 324 -3.94 -13.46 -5.23
C ALA A 324 -3.56 -14.22 -3.94
N ILE A 325 -3.82 -13.61 -2.78
CA ILE A 325 -3.58 -14.21 -1.46
C ILE A 325 -4.42 -15.46 -1.28
N ILE A 326 -5.75 -15.38 -1.41
CA ILE A 326 -6.61 -16.56 -1.17
C ILE A 326 -6.35 -17.69 -2.17
N ASN A 327 -6.06 -17.37 -3.44
CA ASN A 327 -5.68 -18.39 -4.41
C ASN A 327 -4.35 -19.06 -4.05
N ALA A 328 -3.37 -18.33 -3.49
CA ALA A 328 -2.15 -18.93 -2.94
C ALA A 328 -2.45 -19.94 -1.82
N VAL A 329 -3.31 -19.56 -0.87
CA VAL A 329 -3.74 -20.45 0.21
C VAL A 329 -4.49 -21.68 -0.32
N ILE A 330 -5.36 -21.51 -1.33
CA ILE A 330 -6.06 -22.63 -2.00
C ILE A 330 -5.06 -23.58 -2.66
N GLU A 331 -4.02 -23.07 -3.33
CA GLU A 331 -3.00 -23.94 -3.93
C GLU A 331 -2.14 -24.68 -2.89
N LEU A 332 -1.80 -24.02 -1.78
CA LEU A 332 -1.14 -24.69 -0.65
C LEU A 332 -2.01 -25.82 -0.08
N ALA A 333 -3.33 -25.60 0.02
CA ALA A 333 -4.26 -26.64 0.45
C ALA A 333 -4.33 -27.84 -0.50
N LYS A 334 -4.15 -27.62 -1.82
CA LYS A 334 -4.06 -28.70 -2.83
C LYS A 334 -2.76 -29.49 -2.75
N LYS A 335 -1.62 -28.81 -2.53
CA LYS A 335 -0.29 -29.42 -2.53
C LYS A 335 -0.02 -30.29 -1.30
N ALA A 336 -0.58 -29.94 -0.15
CA ALA A 336 -0.41 -30.69 1.09
C ALA A 336 -1.31 -31.96 1.17
N ARG A 337 -1.54 -32.63 0.04
CA ARG A 337 -2.30 -33.89 -0.05
C ARG A 337 -1.36 -35.09 0.04
#